data_AF-A0A6J6M724-F1
#
_entry.id   AF-A0A6J6M724-F1
#
_cell.length_a   1.000
_cell.length_b   1.000
_cell.length_c   1.000
_cell.angle_alpha   90.00
_cell.angle_beta   90.00
_cell.angle_gamma   90.00
#
_symmetry.space_group_name_H-M   'P 1'
#
loop_
_entity.id
_entity.type
_entity.pdbx_description
1 polymer ?
#
loop_
_entity_poly.entity_id
_entity_poly.type
_entity_poly.pdbx_seq_one_letter_code
_entity_poly.pdbx_strand_id
1 'polypeptide(L)'
;MPVVIRIPYGGGIGAVEHHSESPEAYFAHTPGLRVISPSNSNDAYWMIQQAIESNDPVIFFEPKRRYWQKGMVNLDAPPSGMHDAKVLREGSQLTLVSYGPMIPTALQAAEIAAAEGISIEVVDLRSMSPIDFATIINSVKKTGRLVVASEASTSFSVSAEIAAKVAELAFYHLEAPVIRVGSFDVPYPPAKLEELFLPDADRILEAVDRSLSY
;
A
#
# COMPACT_ATOMS: atom_id res chain seq x y z
N MET A 1 -19.16 5.09 -16.99
CA MET A 1 -19.51 3.66 -17.04
C MET A 1 -19.53 3.16 -15.60
N PRO A 2 -20.70 3.17 -14.92
CA PRO A 2 -20.80 2.86 -13.50
C PRO A 2 -20.79 1.34 -13.28
N VAL A 3 -19.60 0.76 -13.22
CA VAL A 3 -19.38 -0.67 -13.01
C VAL A 3 -18.29 -0.85 -11.96
N VAL A 4 -18.56 -1.70 -10.98
CA VAL A 4 -17.59 -2.11 -9.97
C VAL A 4 -17.22 -3.58 -10.19
N ILE A 5 -15.94 -3.85 -10.42
CA ILE A 5 -15.38 -5.20 -10.54
C ILE A 5 -14.63 -5.49 -9.25
N ARG A 6 -15.14 -6.43 -8.46
CA ARG A 6 -14.53 -6.85 -7.18
C ARG A 6 -13.59 -8.03 -7.43
N ILE A 7 -12.35 -7.94 -6.95
CA ILE A 7 -11.32 -8.95 -7.20
C ILE A 7 -10.61 -9.31 -5.89
N PRO A 8 -10.79 -10.53 -5.36
CA PRO A 8 -9.98 -11.02 -4.25
C PRO A 8 -8.52 -11.17 -4.68
N TYR A 9 -7.60 -10.49 -4.01
CA TYR A 9 -6.18 -10.43 -4.40
C TYR A 9 -5.24 -10.53 -3.19
N GLY A 10 -3.94 -10.64 -3.49
CA GLY A 10 -2.87 -10.74 -2.50
C GLY A 10 -2.75 -12.16 -1.92
N GLY A 11 -1.61 -12.41 -1.30
CA GLY A 11 -1.22 -13.75 -0.85
C GLY A 11 -1.23 -13.94 0.66
N GLY A 12 -0.52 -14.98 1.09
CA GLY A 12 -0.31 -15.34 2.49
C GLY A 12 -1.48 -16.15 3.07
N ILE A 13 -2.14 -16.95 2.22
CA ILE A 13 -3.23 -17.84 2.61
C ILE A 13 -2.98 -19.30 2.22
N GLY A 14 -1.82 -19.62 1.65
CA GLY A 14 -1.47 -20.96 1.19
C GLY A 14 -2.35 -21.47 0.05
N ALA A 15 -2.76 -20.58 -0.86
CA ALA A 15 -3.64 -20.93 -1.97
C ALA A 15 -2.92 -21.75 -3.07
N VAL A 16 -3.72 -22.35 -3.95
CA VAL A 16 -3.24 -22.98 -5.18
C VAL A 16 -2.85 -21.91 -6.21
N GLU A 17 -2.12 -22.31 -7.25
CA GLU A 17 -1.65 -21.41 -8.33
C GLU A 17 -2.79 -20.51 -8.87
N HIS A 18 -2.46 -19.26 -9.23
CA HIS A 18 -3.40 -18.24 -9.73
C HIS A 18 -4.40 -17.66 -8.73
N HIS A 19 -4.10 -17.76 -7.43
CA HIS A 19 -4.96 -17.26 -6.36
C HIS A 19 -4.27 -16.30 -5.38
N SER A 20 -3.10 -15.76 -5.69
CA SER A 20 -2.36 -14.90 -4.73
C SER A 20 -1.72 -13.66 -5.36
N GLU A 21 -1.97 -13.43 -6.64
CA GLU A 21 -1.37 -12.34 -7.40
C GLU A 21 -1.81 -10.96 -6.91
N SER A 22 -0.92 -9.99 -7.14
CA SER A 22 -1.14 -8.55 -6.95
C SER A 22 -1.07 -7.83 -8.31
N PRO A 23 -2.15 -7.85 -9.12
CA PRO A 23 -2.13 -7.35 -10.50
C PRO A 23 -2.47 -5.86 -10.62
N GLU A 24 -2.47 -5.10 -9.52
CA GLU A 24 -2.98 -3.72 -9.50
C GLU A 24 -2.29 -2.79 -10.49
N ALA A 25 -0.99 -2.99 -10.77
CA ALA A 25 -0.23 -2.18 -11.71
C ALA A 25 -0.78 -2.26 -13.14
N TYR A 26 -1.24 -3.44 -13.58
CA TYR A 26 -1.84 -3.62 -14.91
C TYR A 26 -3.10 -2.75 -15.08
N PHE A 27 -3.95 -2.73 -14.05
CA PHE A 27 -5.17 -1.94 -14.08
C PHE A 27 -4.89 -0.44 -13.87
N ALA A 28 -3.98 -0.09 -12.96
CA ALA A 28 -3.63 1.30 -12.67
C ALA A 28 -2.99 2.01 -13.87
N HIS A 29 -2.35 1.26 -14.77
CA HIS A 29 -1.83 1.80 -16.03
C HIS A 29 -2.91 2.17 -17.05
N THR A 30 -4.18 1.84 -16.83
CA THR A 30 -5.29 2.15 -17.76
C THR A 30 -5.97 3.47 -17.39
N PRO A 31 -5.81 4.56 -18.19
CA PRO A 31 -6.45 5.83 -17.89
C PRO A 31 -7.98 5.73 -17.88
N GLY A 32 -8.62 6.43 -16.94
CA GLY A 32 -10.07 6.40 -16.74
C GLY A 32 -10.58 5.24 -15.89
N LEU A 33 -9.71 4.29 -15.52
CA LEU A 33 -10.03 3.23 -14.55
C LEU A 33 -9.64 3.66 -13.15
N ARG A 34 -10.58 3.52 -12.20
CA ARG A 34 -10.30 3.70 -10.78
C ARG A 34 -9.83 2.38 -10.19
N VAL A 35 -8.74 2.40 -9.43
CA VAL A 35 -8.17 1.18 -8.85
C VAL A 35 -7.90 1.42 -7.38
N ILE A 36 -8.65 0.71 -6.52
CA ILE A 36 -8.63 0.93 -5.07
C ILE A 36 -8.53 -0.39 -4.32
N SER A 37 -7.95 -0.34 -3.12
CA SER A 37 -7.88 -1.46 -2.19
C SER A 37 -8.00 -0.96 -0.75
N PRO A 38 -9.05 -1.36 0.02
CA PRO A 38 -9.12 -1.08 1.44
C PRO A 38 -8.05 -1.86 2.21
N SER A 39 -7.65 -1.35 3.37
CA SER A 39 -6.70 -2.01 4.28
C SER A 39 -7.35 -2.57 5.56
N ASN A 40 -8.58 -2.15 5.87
CA ASN A 40 -9.29 -2.47 7.10
C ASN A 40 -10.82 -2.53 6.86
N SER A 41 -11.56 -3.06 7.84
CA SER A 41 -13.01 -3.29 7.72
C SER A 41 -13.82 -2.01 7.51
N ASN A 42 -13.44 -0.90 8.14
CA ASN A 42 -14.14 0.38 8.01
C ASN A 42 -13.99 0.95 6.60
N ASP A 43 -12.77 0.92 6.08
CA ASP A 43 -12.49 1.34 4.70
C ASP A 43 -13.16 0.41 3.69
N ALA A 44 -13.13 -0.90 3.91
CA ALA A 44 -13.81 -1.84 3.02
C ALA A 44 -15.31 -1.55 2.92
N TYR A 45 -15.97 -1.25 4.04
CA TYR A 45 -17.39 -0.92 4.08
C TYR A 45 -17.74 0.37 3.34
N TRP A 46 -16.97 1.44 3.55
CA TRP A 46 -17.27 2.74 2.94
C TRP A 46 -16.78 2.86 1.51
N MET A 47 -15.59 2.35 1.20
CA MET A 47 -15.01 2.47 -0.14
C MET A 47 -15.81 1.68 -1.17
N ILE A 48 -16.42 0.54 -0.81
CA ILE A 48 -17.27 -0.19 -1.76
C ILE A 48 -18.55 0.58 -2.09
N GLN A 49 -19.14 1.30 -1.12
CA GLN A 49 -20.31 2.15 -1.37
C GLN A 49 -19.95 3.32 -2.28
N GLN A 50 -18.83 4.00 -2.00
CA GLN A 50 -18.33 5.08 -2.85
C GLN A 50 -17.98 4.59 -4.26
N ALA A 51 -17.46 3.37 -4.40
CA ALA A 51 -17.22 2.76 -5.70
C ALA A 51 -18.53 2.51 -6.47
N ILE A 52 -19.59 2.07 -5.78
CA ILE A 52 -20.92 1.84 -6.38
C ILE A 52 -21.57 3.18 -6.80
N GLU A 53 -21.37 4.24 -6.03
CA GLU A 53 -21.87 5.59 -6.33
C GLU A 53 -21.09 6.30 -7.46
N SER A 54 -19.90 5.80 -7.80
CA SER A 54 -19.05 6.37 -8.84
C SER A 54 -19.65 6.23 -10.24
N ASN A 55 -19.54 7.28 -11.05
CA ASN A 55 -19.87 7.24 -12.48
C ASN A 55 -18.77 6.62 -13.35
N ASP A 56 -17.57 6.43 -12.78
CA ASP A 56 -16.40 5.83 -13.43
C ASP A 56 -16.32 4.33 -13.15
N PRO A 57 -15.68 3.54 -14.04
CA PRO A 57 -15.44 2.13 -13.75
C PRO A 57 -14.41 1.96 -12.62
N VAL A 58 -14.70 1.06 -11.69
CA VAL A 58 -13.87 0.82 -10.49
C VAL A 58 -13.45 -0.64 -10.41
N ILE A 59 -12.14 -0.85 -10.29
CA ILE A 59 -11.55 -2.11 -9.81
C ILE A 59 -11.40 -2.00 -8.30
N PHE A 60 -12.13 -2.86 -7.59
CA PHE A 60 -12.12 -2.96 -6.14
C PHE A 60 -11.36 -4.22 -5.72
N PHE A 61 -10.10 -4.05 -5.32
CA PHE A 61 -9.26 -5.16 -4.88
C PHE A 61 -9.51 -5.49 -3.42
N GLU A 62 -9.80 -6.74 -3.11
CA GLU A 62 -10.13 -7.20 -1.76
C GLU A 62 -9.00 -8.06 -1.19
N PRO A 63 -8.27 -7.57 -0.16
CA PRO A 63 -7.15 -8.32 0.40
C PRO A 63 -7.65 -9.62 1.06
N LYS A 64 -7.51 -10.76 0.39
CA LYS A 64 -8.15 -12.01 0.81
C LYS A 64 -7.67 -12.52 2.17
N ARG A 65 -6.38 -12.33 2.47
CA ARG A 65 -5.77 -12.62 3.78
C ARG A 65 -6.42 -11.83 4.93
N ARG A 66 -7.12 -10.73 4.62
CA ARG A 66 -7.71 -9.82 5.60
C ARG A 66 -9.22 -10.00 5.77
N TYR A 67 -9.89 -10.90 5.04
CA TYR A 67 -11.35 -11.09 5.16
C TYR A 67 -11.83 -11.41 6.57
N TRP A 68 -11.03 -12.16 7.34
CA TRP A 68 -11.38 -12.57 8.70
C TRP A 68 -10.83 -11.64 9.77
N GLN A 69 -10.11 -10.59 9.38
CA GLN A 69 -9.63 -9.58 10.32
C GLN A 69 -10.81 -8.73 10.77
N LYS A 70 -11.03 -8.70 12.09
CA LYS A 70 -12.08 -7.87 12.70
C LYS A 70 -11.59 -6.44 12.84
N GLY A 71 -12.48 -5.50 12.58
CA GLY A 71 -12.28 -4.07 12.81
C GLY A 71 -13.63 -3.41 13.11
N MET A 72 -13.59 -2.32 13.86
CA MET A 72 -14.78 -1.50 14.09
C MET A 72 -15.19 -0.83 12.77
N VAL A 73 -16.48 -0.83 12.47
CA VAL A 73 -17.07 -0.12 11.32
C VAL A 73 -17.97 0.96 11.86
N ASN A 74 -17.65 2.22 11.58
CA ASN A 74 -18.53 3.35 11.89
C ASN A 74 -19.56 3.46 10.76
N LEU A 75 -20.85 3.36 11.08
CA LEU A 75 -21.94 3.41 10.10
C LEU A 75 -22.52 4.82 9.90
N ASP A 76 -22.08 5.81 10.68
CA ASP A 76 -22.67 7.15 10.67
C ASP A 76 -22.18 8.01 9.49
N ALA A 77 -20.91 7.88 9.11
CA ALA A 77 -20.32 8.64 7.99
C ALA A 77 -19.03 7.98 7.46
N PRO A 78 -18.70 8.17 6.17
CA PRO A 78 -17.42 7.73 5.62
C PRO A 78 -16.25 8.50 6.25
N PRO A 79 -15.10 7.84 6.49
CA PRO A 79 -13.93 8.50 7.11
C PRO A 79 -13.29 9.55 6.20
N SER A 80 -13.33 9.31 4.88
CA SER A 80 -12.82 10.17 3.80
C SER A 80 -13.23 9.57 2.44
N GLY A 81 -12.88 10.22 1.33
CA GLY A 81 -13.08 9.70 -0.02
C GLY A 81 -12.20 8.48 -0.31
N MET A 82 -12.60 7.66 -1.28
CA MET A 82 -11.94 6.40 -1.65
C MET A 82 -10.57 6.61 -2.31
N HIS A 83 -10.29 7.83 -2.74
CA HIS A 83 -9.01 8.23 -3.33
C HIS A 83 -8.08 8.94 -2.36
N ASP A 84 -8.57 9.30 -1.17
CA ASP A 84 -7.80 10.02 -0.18
C ASP A 84 -6.88 9.04 0.56
N ALA A 85 -5.57 9.26 0.49
CA ALA A 85 -4.62 8.52 1.30
C ALA A 85 -4.78 8.92 2.78
N LYS A 86 -4.37 8.03 3.69
CA LYS A 86 -4.52 8.25 5.13
C LYS A 86 -3.22 8.00 5.87
N VAL A 87 -2.80 8.97 6.68
CA VAL A 87 -1.75 8.76 7.69
C VAL A 87 -2.37 7.93 8.83
N LEU A 88 -1.93 6.68 8.97
CA LEU A 88 -2.40 5.76 10.00
C LEU A 88 -1.60 5.88 11.30
N ARG A 89 -0.36 6.34 11.18
CA ARG A 89 0.56 6.56 12.30
C ARG A 89 1.45 7.75 11.95
N GLU A 90 1.47 8.75 12.81
CA GLU A 90 2.38 9.89 12.68
C GLU A 90 3.82 9.47 12.99
N GLY A 91 4.77 10.04 12.25
CA GLY A 91 6.19 9.87 12.49
C GLY A 91 7.02 11.03 11.93
N SER A 92 8.31 11.04 12.26
CA SER A 92 9.19 12.18 11.94
C SER A 92 10.50 11.82 11.24
N GLN A 93 10.91 10.54 11.22
CA GLN A 93 12.22 10.15 10.67
C GLN A 93 12.13 9.49 9.30
N LEU A 94 11.01 8.82 8.99
CA LEU A 94 10.83 8.15 7.71
C LEU A 94 9.34 7.99 7.39
N THR A 95 8.98 8.20 6.13
CA THR A 95 7.66 7.88 5.58
C THR A 95 7.65 6.46 5.01
N LEU A 96 6.72 5.63 5.46
CA LEU A 96 6.43 4.30 4.95
C LEU A 96 5.06 4.30 4.27
N VAL A 97 5.06 4.24 2.93
CA VAL A 97 3.85 4.15 2.12
C VAL A 97 3.55 2.68 1.80
N SER A 98 2.29 2.29 1.96
CA SER A 98 1.80 0.95 1.61
C SER A 98 0.32 1.00 1.22
N TYR A 99 -0.27 -0.13 0.84
CA TYR A 99 -1.69 -0.26 0.56
C TYR A 99 -2.20 -1.69 0.79
N GLY A 100 -3.53 -1.81 0.92
CA GLY A 100 -4.22 -3.10 0.93
C GLY A 100 -3.67 -4.10 1.96
N PRO A 101 -3.30 -5.33 1.56
CA PRO A 101 -2.88 -6.39 2.49
C PRO A 101 -1.59 -6.08 3.24
N MET A 102 -0.74 -5.18 2.72
CA MET A 102 0.58 -4.88 3.29
C MET A 102 0.51 -3.91 4.47
N ILE A 103 -0.61 -3.18 4.65
CA ILE A 103 -0.76 -2.17 5.71
C ILE A 103 -0.59 -2.72 7.13
N PRO A 104 -1.21 -3.86 7.53
CA PRO A 104 -0.95 -4.41 8.86
C PRO A 104 0.52 -4.78 9.10
N THR A 105 1.23 -5.25 8.07
CA THR A 105 2.68 -5.55 8.16
C THR A 105 3.50 -4.27 8.28
N ALA A 106 3.13 -3.21 7.55
CA ALA A 106 3.77 -1.90 7.65
C ALA A 106 3.60 -1.28 9.05
N LEU A 107 2.40 -1.37 9.64
CA LEU A 107 2.14 -0.94 11.02
C LEU A 107 2.93 -1.76 12.04
N GLN A 108 3.05 -3.08 11.84
CA GLN A 108 3.88 -3.94 12.68
C GLN A 108 5.36 -3.53 12.63
N ALA A 109 5.91 -3.32 11.43
CA ALA A 109 7.29 -2.84 11.28
C ALA A 109 7.48 -1.48 11.98
N ALA A 110 6.53 -0.57 11.83
CA ALA A 110 6.56 0.73 12.49
C ALA A 110 6.53 0.64 14.03
N GLU A 111 5.78 -0.31 14.58
CA GLU A 111 5.74 -0.60 16.02
C GLU A 111 7.07 -1.18 16.54
N ILE A 112 7.66 -2.13 15.82
CA ILE A 112 8.97 -2.70 16.15
C ILE A 112 10.04 -1.61 16.13
N ALA A 113 10.07 -0.80 15.07
CA ALA A 113 11.00 0.32 14.92
C ALA A 113 10.88 1.34 16.08
N ALA A 114 9.66 1.56 16.59
CA ALA A 114 9.43 2.45 17.73
C ALA A 114 10.14 1.99 19.00
N ALA A 115 10.19 0.68 19.25
CA ALA A 115 10.88 0.11 20.39
C ALA A 115 12.39 0.37 20.35
N GLU A 116 12.94 0.64 19.16
CA GLU A 116 14.33 0.99 18.90
C GLU A 116 14.55 2.51 18.75
N GLY A 117 13.50 3.31 18.98
CA GLY A 117 13.57 4.78 18.91
C GLY A 117 13.45 5.36 17.50
N ILE A 118 13.02 4.56 16.51
CA ILE A 118 12.82 5.01 15.13
C ILE A 118 11.34 5.38 14.90
N SER A 119 11.11 6.65 14.56
CA SER A 119 9.79 7.24 14.32
C SER A 119 9.38 7.13 12.85
N ILE A 120 8.59 6.09 12.53
CA ILE A 120 8.06 5.84 11.19
C ILE A 120 6.63 6.36 11.06
N GLU A 121 6.41 7.24 10.08
CA GLU A 121 5.10 7.64 9.61
C GLU A 121 4.55 6.59 8.64
N VAL A 122 3.36 6.06 8.89
CA VAL A 122 2.73 5.05 8.01
C VAL A 122 1.57 5.67 7.24
N VAL A 123 1.66 5.63 5.92
CA VAL A 123 0.64 6.13 4.99
C VAL A 123 0.00 4.97 4.24
N ASP A 124 -1.32 4.87 4.34
CA ASP A 124 -2.15 4.01 3.51
C ASP A 124 -2.61 4.76 2.26
N LEU A 125 -2.20 4.29 1.08
CA LEU A 125 -2.62 4.93 -0.17
C LEU A 125 -4.11 4.82 -0.42
N ARG A 126 -4.72 3.67 -0.09
CA ARG A 126 -6.12 3.29 -0.40
C ARG A 126 -6.47 3.24 -1.90
N SER A 127 -5.86 4.07 -2.74
CA SER A 127 -6.07 4.20 -4.17
C SER A 127 -4.75 4.19 -4.95
N MET A 128 -4.67 3.30 -5.93
CA MET A 128 -3.54 3.17 -6.86
C MET A 128 -3.80 3.91 -8.17
N SER A 129 -5.06 4.24 -8.47
CA SER A 129 -5.43 5.12 -9.58
C SER A 129 -6.76 5.83 -9.26
N PRO A 130 -6.78 7.17 -9.11
CA PRO A 130 -5.62 8.05 -9.00
C PRO A 130 -4.89 7.88 -7.66
N ILE A 131 -3.60 8.22 -7.61
CA ILE A 131 -2.83 8.26 -6.35
C ILE A 131 -2.95 9.66 -5.74
N ASP A 132 -3.22 9.73 -4.43
CA ASP A 132 -3.12 10.98 -3.66
C ASP A 132 -1.64 11.31 -3.35
N PHE A 133 -0.98 11.92 -4.33
CA PHE A 133 0.39 12.38 -4.18
C PHE A 133 0.53 13.53 -3.17
N ALA A 134 -0.51 14.31 -2.91
CA ALA A 134 -0.41 15.44 -1.99
C ALA A 134 -0.07 14.95 -0.57
N THR A 135 -0.76 13.90 -0.10
CA THR A 135 -0.49 13.28 1.20
C THR A 135 0.92 12.68 1.28
N ILE A 136 1.35 11.94 0.24
CA ILE A 136 2.69 11.34 0.20
C ILE A 136 3.77 12.42 0.24
N ILE A 137 3.66 13.45 -0.60
CA ILE A 137 4.66 14.52 -0.71
C ILE A 137 4.74 15.33 0.58
N ASN A 138 3.62 15.63 1.23
CA ASN A 138 3.62 16.33 2.52
C ASN A 138 4.31 15.49 3.60
N SER A 139 4.07 14.18 3.62
CA SER A 139 4.74 13.25 4.54
C SER A 139 6.25 13.21 4.28
N VAL A 140 6.67 13.06 3.02
CA VAL A 140 8.10 13.02 2.64
C VAL A 140 8.80 14.34 2.94
N LYS A 141 8.15 15.49 2.75
CA LYS A 141 8.74 16.79 3.14
C LYS A 141 8.98 16.91 4.65
N LYS A 142 8.17 16.22 5.46
CA LYS A 142 8.30 16.19 6.91
C LYS A 142 9.45 15.27 7.36
N THR A 143 9.57 14.10 6.74
CA THR A 143 10.48 13.03 7.19
C THR A 143 11.81 12.97 6.43
N GLY A 144 11.86 13.56 5.24
CA GLY A 144 13.01 13.54 4.33
C GLY A 144 13.28 12.21 3.64
N ARG A 145 12.55 11.14 3.96
CA ARG A 145 12.87 9.75 3.55
C ARG A 145 11.61 8.97 3.21
N LEU A 146 11.69 8.07 2.23
CA LEU A 146 10.56 7.27 1.78
C LEU A 146 10.94 5.80 1.55
N VAL A 147 10.19 4.91 2.20
CA VAL A 147 10.09 3.49 1.85
C VAL A 147 8.69 3.22 1.31
N VAL A 148 8.58 2.47 0.21
CA VAL A 148 7.30 2.00 -0.33
C VAL A 148 7.24 0.49 -0.28
N ALA A 149 6.24 -0.07 0.40
CA ALA A 149 6.06 -1.51 0.57
C ALA A 149 4.77 -2.02 -0.11
N SER A 150 4.87 -3.14 -0.84
CA SER A 150 3.73 -3.80 -1.52
C SER A 150 3.93 -5.31 -1.64
N GLU A 151 2.85 -6.10 -1.74
CA GLU A 151 2.98 -7.55 -2.06
C GLU A 151 3.38 -7.81 -3.53
N ALA A 152 3.13 -6.85 -4.44
CA ALA A 152 3.54 -6.98 -5.84
C ALA A 152 5.06 -6.97 -6.01
N SER A 153 5.52 -7.50 -7.15
CA SER A 153 6.91 -7.38 -7.57
C SER A 153 7.30 -5.91 -7.71
N THR A 154 8.59 -5.59 -7.54
CA THR A 154 9.03 -4.19 -7.64
C THR A 154 9.21 -3.72 -9.08
N SER A 155 9.41 -4.61 -10.06
CA SER A 155 9.47 -4.21 -11.46
C SER A 155 8.08 -3.82 -11.99
N PHE A 156 8.01 -2.71 -12.74
CA PHE A 156 6.78 -2.19 -13.37
C PHE A 156 5.58 -2.05 -12.41
N SER A 157 5.83 -1.56 -11.19
CA SER A 157 4.87 -1.57 -10.09
C SER A 157 4.32 -0.18 -9.75
N VAL A 158 3.28 -0.15 -8.91
CA VAL A 158 2.78 1.09 -8.28
C VAL A 158 3.90 1.77 -7.46
N SER A 159 4.75 0.98 -6.78
CA SER A 159 5.88 1.53 -6.03
C SER A 159 6.93 2.20 -6.93
N ALA A 160 7.07 1.80 -8.20
CA ALA A 160 7.93 2.48 -9.15
C ALA A 160 7.37 3.85 -9.56
N GLU A 161 6.05 3.95 -9.83
CA GLU A 161 5.38 5.21 -10.13
C GLU A 161 5.52 6.21 -8.96
N ILE A 162 5.32 5.74 -7.73
CA ILE A 162 5.48 6.58 -6.53
C ILE A 162 6.91 7.10 -6.41
N ALA A 163 7.91 6.23 -6.58
CA ALA A 163 9.32 6.64 -6.50
C ALA A 163 9.66 7.71 -7.55
N ALA A 164 9.19 7.54 -8.79
CA ALA A 164 9.41 8.50 -9.87
C ALA A 164 8.75 9.86 -9.58
N LYS A 165 7.47 9.86 -9.18
CA LYS A 165 6.73 11.10 -8.88
C LYS A 165 7.25 11.81 -7.64
N VAL A 166 7.69 11.09 -6.62
CA VAL A 166 8.31 11.69 -5.43
C VAL A 166 9.66 12.30 -5.77
N ALA A 167 10.48 11.63 -6.58
CA ALA A 167 11.73 12.20 -7.07
C ALA A 167 11.48 13.49 -7.89
N GLU A 168 10.43 13.53 -8.71
CA GLU A 168 10.07 14.74 -9.48
C GLU A 168 9.60 15.90 -8.59
N LEU A 169 8.74 15.61 -7.60
CA LEU A 169 8.01 16.64 -6.85
C LEU A 169 8.66 17.03 -5.52
N ALA A 170 9.55 16.20 -4.98
CA ALA A 170 10.18 16.37 -3.67
C ALA A 170 11.70 16.14 -3.69
N PHE A 171 12.37 16.20 -4.85
CA PHE A 171 13.81 15.94 -4.99
C PHE A 171 14.67 16.59 -3.89
N TYR A 172 14.49 17.90 -3.68
CA TYR A 172 15.28 18.67 -2.72
C TYR A 172 14.98 18.39 -1.24
N HIS A 173 13.96 17.57 -0.95
CA HIS A 173 13.64 17.14 0.41
C HIS A 173 14.10 15.71 0.67
N LEU A 174 14.55 14.96 -0.35
CA LEU A 174 15.01 13.58 -0.18
C LEU A 174 16.42 13.56 0.40
N GLU A 175 16.55 13.01 1.60
CA GLU A 175 17.82 12.74 2.27
C GLU A 175 18.39 11.34 1.94
N ALA A 176 17.60 10.50 1.27
CA ALA A 176 17.97 9.18 0.76
C ALA A 176 17.16 8.87 -0.51
N PRO A 177 17.64 7.95 -1.38
CA PRO A 177 16.83 7.46 -2.48
C PRO A 177 15.54 6.80 -1.95
N VAL A 178 14.46 6.88 -2.73
CA VAL A 178 13.23 6.13 -2.41
C VAL A 178 13.53 4.64 -2.46
N ILE A 179 13.35 3.95 -1.33
CA ILE A 179 13.60 2.51 -1.22
C ILE A 179 12.27 1.75 -1.41
N ARG A 180 12.30 0.68 -2.21
CA ARG A 180 11.10 -0.10 -2.56
C ARG A 180 11.24 -1.51 -2.05
N VAL A 181 10.22 -1.97 -1.32
CA VAL A 181 10.12 -3.30 -0.75
C VAL A 181 8.95 -4.00 -1.42
N GLY A 182 9.22 -5.08 -2.14
CA GLY A 182 8.20 -5.86 -2.81
C GLY A 182 8.61 -7.31 -2.96
N SER A 183 7.73 -8.13 -3.50
CA SER A 183 8.07 -9.50 -3.86
C SER A 183 9.11 -9.54 -4.99
N PHE A 184 9.67 -10.73 -5.21
CA PHE A 184 10.69 -10.94 -6.24
C PHE A 184 10.06 -10.92 -7.64
N ASP A 185 10.88 -10.61 -8.65
CA ASP A 185 10.48 -10.63 -10.07
C ASP A 185 10.45 -12.07 -10.62
N VAL A 186 9.63 -12.92 -10.01
CA VAL A 186 9.35 -14.31 -10.40
C VAL A 186 7.86 -14.59 -10.28
N PRO A 187 7.32 -15.64 -10.95
CA PRO A 187 5.93 -16.05 -10.77
C PRO A 187 5.59 -16.32 -9.29
N TYR A 188 4.33 -16.12 -8.92
CA TYR A 188 3.87 -16.37 -7.56
C TYR A 188 4.16 -17.84 -7.18
N PRO A 189 4.91 -18.12 -6.10
CA PRO A 189 5.39 -19.46 -5.84
C PRO A 189 4.31 -20.33 -5.19
N PRO A 190 4.52 -21.66 -5.14
CA PRO A 190 3.67 -22.56 -4.37
C PRO A 190 3.64 -22.17 -2.88
N ALA A 191 2.53 -22.49 -2.20
CA ALA A 191 2.27 -22.16 -0.79
C ALA A 191 3.45 -22.39 0.18
N LYS A 192 4.27 -23.44 -0.04
CA LYS A 192 5.44 -23.74 0.81
C LYS A 192 6.54 -22.68 0.80
N LEU A 193 6.58 -21.82 -0.21
CA LEU A 193 7.59 -20.77 -0.38
C LEU A 193 6.98 -19.36 -0.24
N GLU A 194 5.69 -19.27 0.09
CA GLU A 194 4.94 -18.01 0.15
C GLU A 194 5.53 -17.03 1.18
N GLU A 195 5.93 -17.55 2.34
CA GLU A 195 6.56 -16.76 3.43
C GLU A 195 7.90 -16.15 3.02
N LEU A 196 8.67 -16.81 2.16
CA LEU A 196 9.94 -16.26 1.66
C LEU A 196 9.70 -15.20 0.58
N PHE A 197 8.62 -15.32 -0.17
CA PHE A 197 8.31 -14.47 -1.32
C PHE A 197 7.66 -13.15 -0.93
N LEU A 198 6.73 -13.18 0.01
CA LEU A 198 6.05 -11.98 0.48
C LEU A 198 6.97 -11.14 1.36
N PRO A 199 6.90 -9.80 1.28
CA PRO A 199 7.57 -8.96 2.26
C PRO A 199 6.97 -9.11 3.65
N ASP A 200 7.83 -9.28 4.64
CA ASP A 200 7.51 -9.28 6.05
C ASP A 200 8.00 -7.98 6.73
N ALA A 201 7.81 -7.89 8.04
CA ALA A 201 8.25 -6.73 8.81
C ALA A 201 9.78 -6.58 8.78
N ASP A 202 10.53 -7.68 8.83
CA ASP A 202 12.01 -7.67 8.84
C ASP A 202 12.57 -7.10 7.53
N ARG A 203 12.00 -7.46 6.38
CA ARG A 203 12.38 -6.88 5.08
C ARG A 203 12.03 -5.39 4.96
N ILE A 204 10.96 -4.94 5.62
CA ILE A 204 10.64 -3.51 5.69
C ILE A 204 11.65 -2.79 6.59
N LEU A 205 11.99 -3.35 7.75
CA LEU A 205 12.95 -2.79 8.69
C LEU A 205 14.37 -2.71 8.09
N GLU A 206 14.82 -3.72 7.36
CA GLU A 206 16.10 -3.64 6.61
C GLU A 206 16.12 -2.44 5.65
N ALA A 207 15.02 -2.21 4.94
CA ALA A 207 14.91 -1.07 4.04
C ALA A 207 14.90 0.27 4.78
N VAL A 208 14.29 0.33 5.96
CA VAL A 208 14.32 1.50 6.86
C VAL A 208 15.75 1.78 7.29
N ASP A 209 16.47 0.78 7.81
CA ASP A 209 17.85 0.90 8.27
C ASP A 209 18.77 1.38 7.14
N ARG A 210 18.60 0.80 5.93
CA ARG A 210 19.32 1.23 4.73
C ARG A 210 19.01 2.68 4.35
N SER A 211 17.77 3.14 4.52
CA SER A 211 17.40 4.53 4.24
C SER A 211 17.97 5.52 5.25
N LEU A 212 18.09 5.12 6.51
CA LEU A 212 18.62 5.95 7.60
C LEU A 212 20.15 6.02 7.59
N SER A 213 20.81 5.04 6.98
CA SER A 213 22.27 4.94 6.90
C SER A 213 22.90 5.61 5.67
N TYR A 214 22.11 6.23 4.79
CA TYR A 214 22.58 6.90 3.56
C TYR A 214 23.23 8.24 3.87
#